data_AF-X0VGB9-F1
#
_entry.id   AF-X0VGB9-F1
#
_cell.length_a   1.000
_cell.length_b   1.000
_cell.length_c   1.000
_cell.angle_alpha   90.00
_cell.angle_beta   90.00
_cell.angle_gamma   90.00
#
_symmetry.space_group_name_H-M   'P 1'
#
loop_
_entity.id
_entity.type
_entity.pdbx_description
1 polymer ?
#
loop_
_entity_poly.entity_id
_entity_poly.type
_entity_poly.pdbx_seq_one_letter_code
_entity_poly.pdbx_strand_id
1 'polypeptide(L)'
;GFGQAAAGARAANIARQRQIESMYSEMMQRFQPGGAFERRGLGEIERARTKGVGTEMQQMISSGMYGTTTAAGVPRQWEAEVGAPARLRLEDIMQQRLTGIQQQKAGFLERIEEPYPDYSALMSAIMR
;
A
#
# COMPACT_ATOMS: atom_id res chain seq x y z
N GLY A 1 -38.16 -23.42 3.39
CA GLY A 1 -38.18 -23.51 4.86
C GLY A 1 -37.26 -22.48 5.45
N PHE A 2 -37.65 -21.82 6.54
CA PHE A 2 -36.90 -20.73 7.19
C PHE A 2 -35.42 -21.09 7.49
N GLY A 3 -35.11 -22.35 7.83
CA GLY A 3 -33.73 -22.82 8.05
C GLY A 3 -32.82 -22.84 6.80
N GLN A 4 -33.38 -23.08 5.61
CA GLN A 4 -32.61 -23.06 4.35
C GLN A 4 -32.30 -21.61 3.92
N ALA A 5 -33.24 -20.69 4.12
CA ALA A 5 -33.04 -19.27 3.83
C ALA A 5 -32.02 -18.63 4.78
N ALA A 6 -32.07 -18.97 6.07
CA ALA A 6 -31.09 -18.53 7.07
C ALA A 6 -29.67 -19.07 6.81
N ALA A 7 -29.54 -20.34 6.40
CA ALA A 7 -28.27 -20.94 6.03
C ALA A 7 -27.66 -20.27 4.76
N GLY A 8 -28.48 -19.98 3.76
CA GLY A 8 -28.07 -19.26 2.55
C GLY A 8 -27.60 -17.83 2.83
N ALA A 9 -28.31 -17.09 3.70
CA ALA A 9 -27.93 -15.74 4.11
C ALA A 9 -26.59 -15.72 4.88
N ARG A 10 -26.36 -16.69 5.77
CA ARG A 10 -25.09 -16.83 6.50
C ARG A 10 -23.92 -17.13 5.57
N ALA A 11 -24.10 -18.06 4.62
CA ALA A 11 -23.08 -18.40 3.63
C ALA A 11 -22.71 -17.19 2.74
N ALA A 12 -23.71 -16.40 2.31
CA ALA A 12 -23.49 -15.19 1.52
C ALA A 12 -22.70 -14.10 2.31
N ASN A 13 -22.99 -13.95 3.61
CA ASN A 13 -22.26 -13.01 4.46
C ASN A 13 -20.79 -13.43 4.67
N ILE A 14 -20.53 -14.72 4.90
CA ILE A 14 -19.17 -15.26 5.00
C ILE A 14 -18.40 -15.07 3.68
N ALA A 15 -19.04 -15.32 2.53
CA ALA A 15 -18.42 -15.11 1.23
C ALA A 15 -18.05 -13.65 1.00
N ARG A 16 -18.95 -12.72 1.36
CA ARG A 16 -18.70 -11.27 1.28
C ARG A 16 -17.54 -10.85 2.19
N GLN A 17 -17.49 -11.36 3.42
CA GLN A 17 -16.38 -11.11 4.34
C GLN A 17 -15.04 -11.53 3.74
N ARG A 18 -14.93 -12.77 3.24
CA ARG A 18 -13.71 -13.28 2.61
C ARG A 18 -13.27 -12.44 1.42
N GLN A 19 -14.22 -12.01 0.59
CA GLN A 19 -13.93 -11.14 -0.54
C GLN A 19 -13.33 -9.81 -0.08
N ILE A 20 -13.91 -9.19 0.96
CA ILE A 20 -13.42 -7.91 1.50
C ILE A 20 -12.04 -8.08 2.15
N GLU A 21 -11.81 -9.16 2.89
CA GLU A 21 -10.50 -9.49 3.47
C GLU A 21 -9.43 -9.68 2.38
N SER A 22 -9.79 -10.35 1.27
CA SER A 22 -8.91 -10.51 0.10
C SER A 22 -8.56 -9.16 -0.51
N MET A 23 -9.56 -8.29 -0.73
CA MET A 23 -9.35 -6.95 -1.28
C MET A 23 -8.38 -6.13 -0.41
N TYR A 24 -8.55 -6.13 0.91
CA TYR A 24 -7.63 -5.44 1.80
C TYR A 24 -6.22 -6.05 1.76
N SER A 25 -6.12 -7.38 1.66
CA SER A 25 -4.82 -8.06 1.58
C SER A 25 -4.07 -7.70 0.30
N GLU A 26 -4.77 -7.66 -0.84
CA GLU A 26 -4.21 -7.17 -2.12
C GLU A 26 -3.81 -5.69 -2.05
N MET A 27 -4.63 -4.85 -1.41
CA MET A 27 -4.28 -3.44 -1.21
C MET A 27 -3.02 -3.30 -0.37
N MET A 28 -2.94 -4.00 0.77
CA MET A 28 -1.75 -3.99 1.62
C MET A 28 -0.53 -4.40 0.81
N GLN A 29 -0.57 -5.53 0.09
CA GLN A 29 0.54 -6.04 -0.74
C GLN A 29 1.10 -5.01 -1.73
N ARG A 30 0.26 -4.13 -2.28
CA ARG A 30 0.72 -3.08 -3.21
C ARG A 30 1.62 -2.03 -2.55
N PHE A 31 1.41 -1.76 -1.27
CA PHE A 31 2.08 -0.72 -0.48
C PHE A 31 3.09 -1.26 0.55
N GLN A 32 3.25 -2.59 0.69
CA GLN A 32 4.33 -3.16 1.51
C GLN A 32 5.70 -2.85 0.87
N PRO A 33 6.79 -2.86 1.66
CA PRO A 33 8.14 -2.84 1.12
C PRO A 33 8.33 -3.93 0.04
N GLY A 34 8.98 -3.57 -1.06
CA GLY A 34 9.13 -4.37 -2.28
C GLY A 34 7.90 -4.40 -3.19
N GLY A 35 6.80 -3.78 -2.78
CA GLY A 35 5.51 -3.77 -3.48
C GLY A 35 5.51 -2.97 -4.79
N ALA A 36 4.43 -3.12 -5.56
CA ALA A 36 4.30 -2.48 -6.87
C ALA A 36 4.27 -0.94 -6.81
N PHE A 37 3.86 -0.35 -5.68
CA PHE A 37 3.94 1.10 -5.49
C PHE A 37 5.38 1.57 -5.33
N GLU A 38 6.14 0.95 -4.42
CA GLU A 38 7.54 1.30 -4.17
C GLU A 38 8.39 1.13 -5.43
N ARG A 39 8.26 -0.02 -6.13
CA ARG A 39 9.02 -0.27 -7.36
C ARG A 39 8.81 0.81 -8.43
N ARG A 40 7.58 1.31 -8.56
CA ARG A 40 7.27 2.42 -9.49
C ARG A 40 7.88 3.72 -8.98
N GLY A 41 7.74 4.03 -7.70
CA GLY A 41 8.32 5.22 -7.07
C GLY A 41 9.84 5.28 -7.22
N LEU A 42 10.54 4.20 -6.89
CA LEU A 42 11.99 4.07 -7.08
C LEU A 42 12.38 4.20 -8.56
N GLY A 43 11.58 3.65 -9.47
CA GLY A 43 11.77 3.81 -10.91
C GLY A 43 11.66 5.28 -11.37
N GLU A 44 10.72 6.06 -10.83
CA GLU A 44 10.64 7.50 -11.11
C GLU A 44 11.85 8.27 -10.55
N ILE A 45 12.29 7.93 -9.33
CA ILE A 45 13.46 8.54 -8.70
C ILE A 45 14.71 8.29 -9.55
N GLU A 46 14.92 7.07 -10.05
CA GLU A 46 16.08 6.77 -10.90
C GLU A 46 16.02 7.52 -12.23
N ARG A 47 14.83 7.65 -12.85
CA ARG A 47 14.69 8.47 -14.06
C ARG A 47 14.97 9.94 -13.80
N ALA A 48 14.53 10.46 -12.66
CA ALA A 48 14.85 11.82 -12.23
C ALA A 48 16.35 12.00 -12.01
N ARG A 49 17.03 10.99 -11.44
CA ARG A 49 18.49 10.97 -11.27
C ARG A 49 19.21 11.07 -12.60
N THR A 50 18.88 10.20 -13.55
CA THR A 50 19.50 10.21 -14.89
C THR A 50 19.37 11.58 -15.56
N LYS A 51 18.19 12.20 -15.45
CA LYS A 51 17.95 13.53 -16.03
C LYS A 51 18.73 14.62 -15.30
N GLY A 52 18.61 14.71 -13.98
CA GLY A 52 19.24 15.76 -13.17
C GLY A 52 20.77 15.74 -13.28
N VAL A 53 21.36 14.56 -13.04
CA VAL A 53 22.81 14.36 -13.17
C VAL A 53 23.26 14.64 -14.60
N GLY A 54 22.51 14.19 -15.61
CA GLY A 54 22.84 14.45 -17.01
C GLY A 54 22.85 15.95 -17.35
N THR A 55 21.86 16.71 -16.88
CA THR A 55 21.79 18.16 -17.09
C THR A 55 22.93 18.90 -16.41
N GLU A 56 23.22 18.60 -15.14
CA GLU A 56 24.33 19.24 -14.41
C GLU A 56 25.69 18.89 -15.03
N MET A 57 25.89 17.65 -15.45
CA MET A 57 27.09 17.23 -16.17
C MET A 57 27.26 17.96 -17.50
N GLN A 58 26.18 18.17 -18.27
CA GLN A 58 26.23 18.95 -19.51
C GLN A 58 26.59 20.42 -19.24
N GLN A 59 26.06 21.02 -18.18
CA GLN A 59 26.43 22.38 -17.78
C GLN A 59 27.93 22.47 -17.45
N MET A 60 28.48 21.49 -16.74
CA MET A 60 29.91 21.45 -16.44
C MET A 60 30.79 21.19 -17.67
N ILE A 61 30.31 20.41 -18.65
CA ILE A 61 30.98 20.28 -19.96
C ILE A 61 31.03 21.64 -20.65
N SER A 62 29.90 22.35 -20.68
CA SER A 62 29.84 23.68 -21.30
C SER A 62 30.71 24.73 -20.60
N SER A 63 30.92 24.61 -19.29
CA SER A 63 31.78 25.50 -18.51
C SER A 63 33.26 25.09 -18.48
N GLY A 64 33.64 24.01 -19.18
CA GLY A 64 35.01 23.50 -19.17
C GLY A 64 35.43 22.84 -17.85
N MET A 65 34.50 22.58 -16.94
CA MET A 65 34.75 21.93 -15.64
C MET A 65 34.61 20.40 -15.67
N TYR A 66 34.30 19.84 -16.84
CA TYR A 66 34.22 18.40 -17.02
C TYR A 66 35.58 17.72 -16.74
N GLY A 67 35.56 16.69 -15.90
CA GLY A 67 36.78 15.99 -15.44
C GLY A 67 37.39 16.53 -14.14
N THR A 68 36.83 17.59 -13.55
CA THR A 68 37.22 18.05 -12.22
C THR A 68 36.58 17.21 -11.11
N THR A 69 37.11 17.27 -9.89
CA THR A 69 36.52 16.61 -8.71
C THR A 69 35.07 17.07 -8.46
N THR A 70 34.75 18.32 -8.79
CA THR A 70 33.39 18.85 -8.74
C THR A 70 32.45 18.07 -9.65
N ALA A 71 32.87 17.78 -10.89
CA ALA A 71 32.07 16.99 -11.83
C ALA A 71 31.87 15.54 -11.35
N ALA A 72 32.87 14.95 -10.71
CA ALA A 72 32.75 13.62 -10.10
C ALA A 72 31.80 13.60 -8.88
N GLY A 73 31.55 14.75 -8.25
CA GLY A 73 30.68 14.90 -7.08
C GLY A 73 29.19 14.98 -7.39
N VAL A 74 28.82 15.40 -8.61
CA VAL A 74 27.42 15.66 -8.99
C VAL A 74 26.45 14.51 -8.70
N PRO A 75 26.76 13.24 -9.02
CA PRO A 75 25.85 12.14 -8.68
C PRO A 75 25.59 12.00 -7.18
N ARG A 76 26.60 12.28 -6.33
CA ARG A 76 26.46 12.23 -4.88
C ARG A 76 25.69 13.43 -4.34
N GLN A 77 25.93 14.61 -4.92
CA GLN A 77 25.21 15.82 -4.57
C GLN A 77 23.72 15.69 -4.89
N TRP A 78 23.38 15.23 -6.09
CA TRP A 78 22.00 14.96 -6.48
C TRP A 78 21.32 13.95 -5.54
N GLU A 79 22.03 12.89 -5.18
CA GLU A 79 21.52 11.88 -4.25
C GLU A 79 21.25 12.48 -2.85
N ALA A 80 22.10 13.37 -2.35
CA ALA A 80 21.90 14.03 -1.06
C ALA A 80 20.75 15.04 -1.09
N GLU A 81 20.61 15.81 -2.17
CA GLU A 81 19.65 16.93 -2.27
C GLU A 81 18.25 16.48 -2.72
N VAL A 82 18.18 15.47 -3.59
CA VAL A 82 16.93 15.04 -4.24
C VAL A 82 16.63 13.57 -3.95
N GLY A 83 17.61 12.68 -4.20
CA GLY A 83 17.40 11.24 -4.13
C GLY A 83 16.96 10.74 -2.76
N ALA A 84 17.76 10.96 -1.72
CA ALA A 84 17.49 10.50 -0.37
C ALA A 84 16.19 11.10 0.20
N PRO A 85 15.94 12.43 0.10
CA PRO A 85 14.66 13.00 0.50
C PRO A 85 13.46 12.42 -0.25
N ALA A 86 13.59 12.13 -1.55
CA ALA A 86 12.51 11.53 -2.33
C ALA A 86 12.18 10.10 -1.88
N ARG A 87 13.19 9.30 -1.52
CA ARG A 87 12.98 7.94 -0.97
C ARG A 87 12.33 7.97 0.40
N LEU A 88 12.73 8.89 1.27
CA LEU A 88 12.08 9.09 2.57
C LEU A 88 10.61 9.49 2.41
N ARG A 89 10.30 10.45 1.52
CA ARG A 89 8.91 10.82 1.22
C ARG A 89 8.10 9.65 0.65
N LEU A 90 8.71 8.82 -0.20
CA LEU A 90 8.07 7.62 -0.74
C LEU A 90 7.70 6.67 0.39
N GLU A 91 8.62 6.44 1.33
CA GLU A 91 8.39 5.61 2.51
C GLU A 91 7.28 6.18 3.39
N ASP A 92 7.30 7.48 3.70
CA ASP A 92 6.27 8.14 4.49
C ASP A 92 4.87 7.97 3.87
N ILE A 93 4.76 8.15 2.55
CA ILE A 93 3.50 7.95 1.82
C ILE A 93 3.06 6.49 1.93
N MET A 94 3.99 5.54 1.77
CA MET A 94 3.68 4.12 1.91
C MET A 94 3.16 3.79 3.30
N GLN A 95 3.83 4.27 4.35
CA GLN A 95 3.41 4.05 5.74
C GLN A 95 2.02 4.64 5.99
N GLN A 96 1.77 5.88 5.58
CA GLN A 96 0.45 6.52 5.70
C GLN A 96 -0.66 5.72 5.01
N ARG A 97 -0.41 5.22 3.79
CA ARG A 97 -1.37 4.41 3.05
C ARG A 97 -1.59 3.06 3.73
N LEU A 98 -0.52 2.40 4.17
CA LEU A 98 -0.60 1.10 4.84
C LEU A 98 -1.39 1.21 6.16
N THR A 99 -1.10 2.22 6.98
CA THR A 99 -1.85 2.49 8.22
C THR A 99 -3.32 2.76 7.93
N GLY A 100 -3.63 3.57 6.90
CA GLY A 100 -5.02 3.82 6.50
C GLY A 100 -5.76 2.56 6.08
N ILE A 101 -5.11 1.69 5.29
CA ILE A 101 -5.68 0.39 4.89
C ILE A 101 -5.90 -0.52 6.10
N GLN A 102 -4.94 -0.57 7.02
CA GLN A 102 -5.05 -1.37 8.25
C GLN A 102 -6.20 -0.90 9.14
N GLN A 103 -6.35 0.42 9.34
CA GLN A 103 -7.46 0.99 10.10
C GLN A 103 -8.82 0.70 9.45
N GLN A 104 -8.92 0.83 8.12
CA GLN A 104 -10.13 0.48 7.39
C GLN A 104 -10.50 -1.00 7.51
N LYS A 105 -9.49 -1.88 7.43
CA LYS A 105 -9.67 -3.33 7.65
C LYS A 105 -10.12 -3.61 9.08
N ALA A 106 -9.49 -3.01 10.08
CA ALA A 106 -9.85 -3.18 11.49
C ALA A 106 -11.30 -2.72 11.75
N GLY A 107 -11.67 -1.53 11.29
CA GLY A 107 -13.05 -1.05 11.42
C GLY A 107 -14.07 -1.87 10.62
N PHE A 108 -13.67 -2.50 9.52
CA PHE A 108 -14.52 -3.48 8.85
C PHE A 108 -14.74 -4.72 9.72
N LEU A 109 -13.66 -5.28 10.28
CA LEU A 109 -13.73 -6.47 11.15
C LEU A 109 -14.53 -6.21 12.44
N GLU A 110 -14.40 -5.03 13.05
CA GLU A 110 -15.19 -4.64 14.24
C GLU A 110 -16.69 -4.55 13.95
N ARG A 111 -17.08 -4.17 12.73
CA ARG A 111 -18.50 -4.12 12.30
C ARG A 111 -19.06 -5.48 11.93
N ILE A 112 -18.24 -6.53 11.88
CA ILE A 112 -18.73 -7.90 11.75
C ILE A 112 -19.24 -8.29 13.14
N GLU A 113 -20.49 -7.94 13.43
CA GLU A 113 -21.24 -8.63 14.49
C GLU A 113 -21.26 -10.12 14.10
N GLU A 114 -20.64 -10.96 14.93
CA GLU A 114 -20.93 -12.39 14.90
C GLU A 114 -22.46 -12.53 15.05
N PRO A 115 -23.20 -13.09 14.08
CA PRO A 115 -24.49 -13.62 14.41
C PRO A 115 -24.20 -14.82 15.31
N TYR A 116 -24.13 -14.58 16.63
CA TYR A 116 -24.38 -15.60 17.62
C TYR A 116 -25.62 -16.38 17.16
N PRO A 117 -25.64 -17.72 17.26
CA PRO A 117 -26.81 -18.47 16.87
C PRO A 117 -28.02 -17.84 17.56
N ASP A 118 -29.00 -17.43 16.77
CA ASP A 118 -30.24 -16.87 17.29
C ASP A 118 -30.88 -17.94 18.18
N TYR A 119 -30.63 -17.84 19.49
CA TYR A 119 -31.10 -18.81 20.47
C TYR A 119 -32.63 -18.78 20.55
N SER A 120 -33.32 -17.77 20.00
CA SER A 120 -34.77 -17.77 19.88
C SER A 120 -35.26 -18.85 18.91
N ALA A 121 -34.51 -19.11 17.82
CA ALA A 121 -34.79 -20.20 16.90
C ALA A 121 -34.56 -21.58 17.55
N LEU A 122 -33.51 -21.71 18.38
CA LEU A 122 -33.22 -22.91 19.17
C LEU A 122 -34.29 -23.17 20.24
N MET A 123 -34.72 -22.14 20.97
CA MET A 123 -35.78 -22.23 21.98
C MET A 123 -37.14 -22.58 21.38
N SER A 124 -37.45 -22.06 20.18
CA SER A 124 -38.69 -22.41 19.46
C SER A 124 -38.76 -23.87 18.99
N ALA A 125 -37.60 -24.52 18.82
CA ALA A 125 -37.50 -25.94 18.44
C ALA A 125 -37.53 -26.87 19.66
N ILE A 126 -37.13 -26.38 20.84
CA ILE A 126 -37.18 -27.12 22.11
C ILE A 126 -38.57 -27.05 22.76
N MET A 127 -39.34 -25.98 22.53
CA MET A 127 -40.71 -25.81 23.06
C MET A 127 -41.82 -26.40 22.17
N ARG A 128 -41.50 -27.29 21.22
CA ARG A 128 -42.50 -28.08 20.46
C ARG A 128 -42.51 -29.53 20.90
#